data_AF-A0A377E8K8-F1
#
_entry.id   AF-A0A377E8K8-F1
#
_cell.length_a   1.000
_cell.length_b   1.000
_cell.length_c   1.000
_cell.angle_alpha   90.00
_cell.angle_beta   90.00
_cell.angle_gamma   90.00
#
_symmetry.space_group_name_H-M   'P 1'
#
loop_
_entity.id
_entity.type
_entity.pdbx_description
1 polymer ?
#
loop_
_entity_poly.entity_id
_entity_poly.type
_entity_poly.pdbx_seq_one_letter_code
_entity_poly.pdbx_strand_id
1 'polypeptide(L)'
;MKKYTTEQKAQALRLLEQDGATSATVARTMGIPPRTVRRWASEKAAAPSNVLSIEEMRKRAAAAVEATPQAAIRRLKNHFVQQQFDLLQRHAKDLQALRSASLQAMLEKDATMVKAISGLMTALLKAQERERLIYEIKPGTEADIMREGMNRKQQ
;
A
#
# COMPACT_ATOMS: atom_id res chain seq x y z
N MET A 1 35.81 8.64 42.77
CA MET A 1 35.56 8.53 41.32
C MET A 1 34.30 9.33 40.98
N LYS A 2 34.36 10.28 40.03
CA LYS A 2 33.15 10.97 39.55
C LYS A 2 32.24 9.93 38.86
N LYS A 3 31.00 9.78 39.34
CA LYS A 3 30.00 8.90 38.72
C LYS A 3 29.28 9.71 37.64
N TYR A 4 29.38 9.28 36.38
CA TYR A 4 28.65 9.88 35.26
C TYR A 4 27.26 9.25 35.18
N THR A 5 26.26 10.03 34.79
CA THR A 5 24.88 9.53 34.65
C THR A 5 24.73 8.72 33.37
N THR A 6 23.70 7.85 33.33
CA THR A 6 23.35 7.09 32.12
C THR A 6 23.02 8.00 30.94
N GLU A 7 22.42 9.16 31.21
CA GLU A 7 22.11 10.20 30.23
C GLU A 7 23.38 10.82 29.62
N GLN A 8 24.39 11.12 30.46
CA GLN A 8 25.69 11.63 29.99
C GLN A 8 26.42 10.61 29.10
N LYS A 9 26.32 9.31 29.42
CA LYS A 9 26.86 8.23 28.58
C LYS A 9 26.13 8.16 27.24
N ALA A 10 24.80 8.21 27.23
CA ALA A 10 24.01 8.16 26.00
C ALA A 10 24.27 9.38 25.08
N GLN A 11 24.36 10.57 25.65
CA GLN A 11 24.64 11.80 24.91
C GLN A 11 26.05 11.80 24.30
N ALA A 12 27.06 11.35 25.05
CA ALA A 12 28.43 11.22 24.53
C ALA A 12 28.53 10.19 23.38
N LEU A 13 27.75 9.10 23.44
CA LEU A 13 27.73 8.09 22.37
C LEU A 13 27.01 8.59 21.10
N ARG A 14 25.98 9.43 21.21
CA ARG A 14 25.32 10.07 20.06
C ARG A 14 26.23 11.08 19.35
N LEU A 15 26.98 11.87 20.12
CA LEU A 15 27.94 12.82 19.56
C LEU A 15 29.10 12.12 18.82
N LEU A 16 29.43 10.88 19.18
CA LEU A 16 30.42 10.06 18.48
C LEU A 16 29.92 9.45 17.16
N GLU A 17 28.61 9.44 16.91
CA GLU A 17 28.01 8.96 15.65
C GLU A 17 27.97 10.06 14.57
N GLN A 18 28.30 11.30 14.91
CA GLN A 18 28.38 12.42 13.97
C GLN A 18 29.67 12.33 13.14
N ASP A 19 29.57 12.56 11.83
CA ASP A 19 30.71 12.49 10.91
C ASP A 19 31.84 13.43 11.35
N GLY A 20 33.03 12.87 11.58
CA GLY A 20 34.24 13.59 11.99
C GLY A 20 34.43 13.78 13.51
N ALA A 21 33.50 13.31 14.35
CA ALA A 21 33.65 13.41 15.80
C ALA A 21 34.66 12.39 16.36
N THR A 22 35.64 12.87 17.14
CA THR A 22 36.60 12.01 17.86
C THR A 22 36.28 11.97 19.35
N SER A 23 36.71 10.91 20.05
CA SER A 23 36.58 10.83 21.52
C SER A 23 37.24 12.01 22.24
N ALA A 24 38.25 12.64 21.65
CA ALA A 24 38.91 13.83 22.19
C ALA A 24 38.08 15.12 21.98
N THR A 25 37.35 15.22 20.88
CA THR A 25 36.43 16.35 20.63
C THR A 25 35.22 16.24 21.54
N VAL A 26 34.58 15.07 21.61
CA VAL A 26 33.40 14.84 22.47
C VAL A 26 33.73 15.01 23.95
N ALA A 27 34.91 14.57 24.38
CA ALA A 27 35.42 14.77 25.73
C ALA A 27 35.54 16.25 26.12
N ARG A 28 36.07 17.09 25.21
CA ARG A 28 36.19 18.53 25.40
C ARG A 28 34.83 19.21 25.49
N THR A 29 33.89 18.81 24.63
CA THR A 29 32.53 19.37 24.60
C THR A 29 31.73 19.03 25.86
N MET A 30 31.87 17.82 26.38
CA MET A 30 31.06 17.32 27.51
C MET A 30 31.75 17.48 28.88
N GLY A 31 33.03 17.90 28.91
CA GLY A 31 33.82 17.95 30.14
C GLY A 31 34.12 16.57 30.75
N ILE A 32 34.06 15.51 29.93
CA ILE A 32 34.27 14.12 30.36
C ILE A 32 35.66 13.65 29.93
N PRO A 33 36.42 12.92 30.75
CA PRO A 33 37.74 12.41 30.37
C PRO A 33 37.70 11.56 29.08
N PRO A 34 38.61 11.80 28.11
CA PRO A 34 38.66 11.06 26.84
C PRO A 34 38.75 9.53 27.01
N ARG A 35 39.42 9.06 28.08
CA ARG A 35 39.53 7.62 28.40
C ARG A 35 38.16 7.01 28.74
N THR A 36 37.28 7.75 29.39
CA THR A 36 35.92 7.31 29.74
C THR A 36 35.05 7.19 28.49
N VAL A 37 35.11 8.21 27.62
CA VAL A 37 34.39 8.25 26.34
C VAL A 37 34.85 7.10 25.43
N ARG A 38 36.17 6.86 25.34
CA ARG A 38 36.73 5.74 24.58
C ARG A 38 36.28 4.39 25.13
N ARG A 39 36.25 4.21 26.46
CA ARG A 39 35.77 2.98 27.09
C ARG A 39 34.31 2.70 26.75
N TRP A 40 33.44 3.71 26.81
CA TRP A 40 32.04 3.56 26.45
C TRP A 40 31.83 3.22 24.97
N ALA A 41 32.63 3.80 24.07
CA ALA A 41 32.60 3.46 22.65
C ALA A 41 32.99 1.99 22.41
N SER A 42 34.04 1.51 23.08
CA SER A 42 34.44 0.09 23.03
C SER A 42 33.40 -0.84 23.66
N GLU A 43 32.79 -0.46 24.79
CA GLU A 43 31.68 -1.21 25.41
C GLU A 43 30.47 -1.31 24.47
N LYS A 44 30.15 -0.24 23.72
CA LYS A 44 29.08 -0.24 22.70
C LYS A 44 29.43 -1.10 21.50
N ALA A 45 30.67 -1.07 21.04
CA ALA A 45 31.14 -1.90 19.92
C ALA A 45 31.25 -3.39 20.29
N ALA A 46 31.54 -3.69 21.56
CA ALA A 46 31.59 -5.06 22.10
C ALA A 46 30.22 -5.59 22.53
N ALA A 47 29.21 -4.72 22.70
CA ALA A 47 27.85 -5.16 22.92
C ALA A 47 27.34 -5.86 21.65
N PRO A 48 26.81 -7.09 21.74
CA PRO A 48 26.19 -7.73 20.58
C PRO A 48 25.07 -6.83 20.10
N SER A 49 25.16 -6.39 18.83
CA SER A 49 24.17 -5.56 18.16
C SER A 49 22.86 -6.34 18.00
N ASN A 50 22.11 -6.46 19.08
CA ASN A 50 20.76 -7.02 19.14
C ASN A 50 19.70 -5.91 19.27
N VAL A 51 20.12 -4.64 19.13
CA VAL A 51 19.21 -3.52 18.97
C VAL A 51 19.05 -3.30 17.47
N LEU A 52 18.14 -4.08 16.87
CA LEU A 52 17.60 -3.71 15.56
C LEU A 52 17.12 -2.27 15.67
N SER A 53 17.48 -1.42 14.70
CA SER A 53 16.93 -0.08 14.64
C SER A 53 15.40 -0.18 14.70
N ILE A 54 14.72 0.77 15.35
CA ILE A 54 13.25 0.76 15.47
C ILE A 54 12.59 0.54 14.10
N GLU A 55 13.20 1.08 13.05
CA GLU A 55 12.79 0.89 11.65
C GLU A 55 12.95 -0.54 11.16
N GLU A 56 14.03 -1.24 11.52
CA GLU A 56 14.25 -2.64 11.15
C GLU A 56 13.31 -3.58 11.91
N MET A 57 13.03 -3.30 13.19
CA MET A 57 12.00 -4.01 13.94
C MET A 57 10.62 -3.81 13.33
N ARG A 58 10.28 -2.58 12.93
CA ARG A 58 9.02 -2.27 12.24
C ARG A 58 8.93 -2.98 10.89
N LYS A 59 10.02 -2.98 10.11
CA LYS A 59 10.09 -3.66 8.81
C LYS A 59 9.94 -5.17 8.96
N ARG A 60 10.58 -5.79 9.96
CA ARG A 60 10.41 -7.22 10.26
C ARG A 60 9.02 -7.54 10.80
N ALA A 61 8.48 -6.70 11.69
CA ALA A 61 7.11 -6.87 12.19
C ALA A 61 6.09 -6.77 11.06
N ALA A 62 6.24 -5.79 10.16
CA ALA A 62 5.41 -5.67 8.96
C ALA A 62 5.55 -6.91 8.05
N ALA A 63 6.77 -7.37 7.79
CA ALA A 63 7.01 -8.57 6.98
C ALA A 63 6.41 -9.84 7.61
N ALA A 64 6.47 -9.97 8.94
CA ALA A 64 5.87 -11.10 9.66
C ALA A 64 4.34 -11.07 9.61
N VAL A 65 3.72 -9.89 9.73
CA VAL A 65 2.27 -9.71 9.57
C VAL A 65 1.84 -10.01 8.13
N GLU A 66 2.61 -9.56 7.14
CA GLU A 66 2.36 -9.84 5.72
C GLU A 66 2.59 -11.32 5.35
N ALA A 67 3.39 -12.06 6.12
CA ALA A 67 3.59 -13.50 5.94
C ALA A 67 2.47 -14.35 6.57
N THR A 68 1.51 -13.73 7.26
CA THR A 68 0.40 -14.49 7.85
C THR A 68 -0.58 -15.00 6.79
N PRO A 69 -1.21 -16.17 7.01
CA PRO A 69 -2.28 -16.65 6.15
C PRO A 69 -3.44 -15.65 6.02
N GLN A 70 -3.70 -14.88 7.07
CA GLN A 70 -4.77 -13.88 7.09
C GLN A 70 -4.47 -12.69 6.16
N ALA A 71 -3.21 -12.24 6.09
CA ALA A 71 -2.78 -11.25 5.10
C ALA A 71 -2.90 -11.79 3.67
N ALA A 72 -2.54 -13.06 3.44
CA ALA A 72 -2.71 -13.70 2.13
C ALA A 72 -4.19 -13.76 1.71
N ILE A 73 -5.09 -14.15 2.61
CA ILE A 73 -6.55 -14.15 2.37
C ILE A 73 -7.05 -12.74 2.05
N ARG A 74 -6.57 -11.72 2.79
CA ARG A 74 -6.92 -10.33 2.52
C ARG A 74 -6.47 -9.90 1.13
N ARG A 75 -5.24 -10.24 0.70
CA ARG A 75 -4.75 -9.94 -0.66
C ARG A 75 -5.59 -10.65 -1.72
N LEU A 76 -5.95 -11.91 -1.50
CA LEU A 76 -6.79 -12.67 -2.42
C LEU A 76 -8.18 -12.04 -2.56
N LYS A 77 -8.83 -11.70 -1.44
CA LYS A 77 -10.10 -10.97 -1.45
C LYS A 77 -9.96 -9.63 -2.17
N ASN A 78 -8.86 -8.92 -1.93
CA ASN A 78 -8.62 -7.64 -2.60
C ASN A 78 -8.48 -7.80 -4.11
N HIS A 79 -7.73 -8.80 -4.55
CA HIS A 79 -7.55 -9.13 -5.97
C HIS A 79 -8.89 -9.47 -6.62
N PHE A 80 -9.72 -10.27 -5.96
CA PHE A 80 -11.03 -10.66 -6.47
C PHE A 80 -11.97 -9.45 -6.63
N VAL A 81 -12.07 -8.59 -5.61
CA VAL A 81 -12.88 -7.36 -5.68
C VAL A 81 -12.36 -6.44 -6.80
N GLN A 82 -11.05 -6.37 -7.02
CA GLN A 82 -10.47 -5.59 -8.12
C GLN A 82 -10.88 -6.15 -9.48
N GLN A 83 -10.86 -7.47 -9.66
CA GLN A 83 -11.31 -8.10 -10.90
C GLN A 83 -12.80 -7.85 -11.16
N GLN A 84 -13.64 -7.99 -10.13
CA GLN A 84 -15.08 -7.68 -10.22
C GLN A 84 -15.31 -6.22 -10.60
N PHE A 85 -14.56 -5.30 -9.99
CA PHE A 85 -14.63 -3.88 -10.31
C PHE A 85 -14.25 -3.60 -11.77
N ASP A 86 -13.11 -4.12 -12.23
CA ASP A 86 -12.64 -3.90 -13.60
C ASP A 86 -13.61 -4.49 -14.63
N LEU A 87 -14.25 -5.62 -14.32
CA LEU A 87 -15.31 -6.19 -15.16
C LEU A 87 -16.51 -5.24 -15.26
N LEU A 88 -17.01 -4.73 -14.12
CA LEU A 88 -18.15 -3.81 -14.11
C LEU A 88 -17.83 -2.50 -14.86
N GLN A 89 -16.61 -2.00 -14.76
CA GLN A 89 -16.17 -0.83 -15.53
C GLN A 89 -16.19 -1.09 -17.03
N ARG A 90 -15.72 -2.26 -17.48
CA ARG A 90 -15.77 -2.65 -18.90
C ARG A 90 -17.22 -2.76 -19.38
N HIS A 91 -18.08 -3.41 -18.61
CA HIS A 91 -19.49 -3.57 -18.94
C HIS A 91 -20.19 -2.21 -19.12
N ALA A 92 -19.95 -1.28 -18.20
CA ALA A 92 -20.49 0.07 -18.28
C ALA A 92 -19.98 0.82 -19.52
N LYS A 93 -18.69 0.69 -19.84
CA LYS A 93 -18.08 1.32 -21.01
C LYS A 93 -18.69 0.81 -22.32
N ASP A 94 -18.88 -0.49 -22.46
CA ASP A 94 -19.43 -1.09 -23.68
C ASP A 94 -20.89 -0.66 -23.89
N LEU A 95 -21.70 -0.65 -22.83
CA LEU A 95 -23.08 -0.16 -22.88
C LEU A 95 -23.14 1.34 -23.21
N GLN A 96 -22.22 2.15 -22.65
CA GLN A 96 -22.14 3.56 -22.96
C GLN A 96 -21.78 3.80 -24.43
N ALA A 97 -20.86 3.02 -25.00
CA ALA A 97 -20.48 3.11 -26.41
C ALA A 97 -21.66 2.79 -27.34
N LEU A 98 -22.40 1.70 -27.06
CA LEU A 98 -23.61 1.37 -27.80
C LEU A 98 -24.68 2.45 -27.64
N ARG A 99 -24.83 3.03 -26.46
CA ARG A 99 -25.79 4.11 -26.22
C ARG A 99 -25.44 5.34 -27.04
N SER A 100 -24.19 5.76 -27.08
CA SER A 100 -23.76 6.88 -27.91
C SER A 100 -23.98 6.61 -29.40
N ALA A 101 -23.68 5.40 -29.87
CA ALA A 101 -23.93 5.02 -31.26
C ALA A 101 -25.44 5.04 -31.60
N SER A 102 -26.29 4.59 -30.67
CA SER A 102 -27.75 4.60 -30.84
C SER A 102 -28.28 6.03 -30.96
N LEU A 103 -27.80 6.94 -30.10
CA LEU A 103 -28.16 8.35 -30.15
C LEU A 103 -27.71 9.00 -31.46
N GLN A 104 -26.52 8.67 -31.95
CA GLN A 104 -26.03 9.18 -33.24
C GLN A 104 -26.91 8.68 -34.40
N ALA A 105 -27.23 7.39 -34.43
CA ALA A 105 -28.12 6.83 -35.45
C ALA A 105 -29.53 7.47 -35.41
N MET A 106 -30.05 7.80 -34.22
CA MET A 106 -31.31 8.55 -34.08
C MET A 106 -31.21 9.96 -34.67
N LEU A 107 -30.08 10.67 -34.44
CA LEU A 107 -29.85 11.99 -35.02
C LEU A 107 -29.76 11.94 -36.56
N GLU A 108 -29.15 10.88 -37.09
CA GLU A 108 -29.05 10.60 -38.53
C GLU A 108 -30.36 10.04 -39.13
N LYS A 109 -31.39 9.81 -38.30
CA LYS A 109 -32.68 9.21 -38.67
C LYS A 109 -32.57 7.81 -39.28
N ASP A 110 -31.51 7.07 -38.97
CA ASP A 110 -31.31 5.69 -39.42
C ASP A 110 -32.01 4.69 -38.47
N ALA A 111 -33.28 4.41 -38.78
CA ALA A 111 -34.11 3.49 -38.01
C ALA A 111 -33.58 2.04 -38.04
N THR A 112 -32.91 1.63 -39.12
CA THR A 112 -32.35 0.28 -39.24
C THR A 112 -31.17 0.12 -38.29
N MET A 113 -30.30 1.12 -38.23
CA MET A 113 -29.15 1.11 -37.32
C MET A 113 -29.59 1.18 -35.85
N VAL A 114 -30.57 2.01 -35.50
CA VAL A 114 -31.14 2.05 -34.13
C VAL A 114 -31.67 0.68 -33.69
N LYS A 115 -32.38 -0.02 -34.58
CA LYS A 115 -32.90 -1.38 -34.31
C LYS A 115 -31.76 -2.40 -34.14
N ALA A 116 -30.74 -2.33 -34.99
CA ALA A 116 -29.56 -3.20 -34.89
C ALA A 116 -28.81 -2.99 -33.56
N ILE A 117 -28.59 -1.72 -33.16
CA ILE A 117 -27.92 -1.40 -31.88
C ILE A 117 -28.75 -1.89 -30.69
N SER A 118 -30.07 -1.76 -30.74
CA SER A 118 -30.94 -2.25 -29.67
C SER A 118 -30.86 -3.78 -29.50
N GLY A 119 -30.76 -4.51 -30.62
CA GLY A 119 -30.49 -5.95 -30.60
C GLY A 119 -29.12 -6.28 -29.98
N LEU A 120 -28.07 -5.54 -30.36
CA LEU A 120 -26.73 -5.69 -29.79
C LEU A 120 -26.69 -5.39 -28.29
N MET A 121 -27.35 -4.32 -27.83
CA MET A 121 -27.48 -4.01 -26.41
C MET A 121 -28.12 -5.16 -25.63
N THR A 122 -29.18 -5.75 -26.17
CA THR A 122 -29.88 -6.87 -25.53
C THR A 122 -28.99 -8.11 -25.42
N ALA A 123 -28.29 -8.45 -26.50
CA ALA A 123 -27.33 -9.57 -26.51
C ALA A 123 -26.17 -9.33 -25.53
N LEU A 124 -25.64 -8.10 -25.50
CA LEU A 124 -24.56 -7.71 -24.60
C LEU A 124 -25.00 -7.79 -23.14
N LEU A 125 -26.16 -7.26 -22.78
CA LEU A 125 -26.68 -7.36 -21.40
C LEU A 125 -26.78 -8.81 -20.93
N LYS A 126 -27.29 -9.70 -21.79
CA LYS A 126 -27.37 -11.14 -21.48
C LYS A 126 -25.99 -11.79 -21.34
N ALA A 127 -25.01 -11.38 -22.15
CA ALA A 127 -23.64 -11.85 -22.01
C ALA A 127 -23.00 -11.35 -20.70
N GLN A 128 -23.21 -10.07 -20.37
CA GLN A 128 -22.72 -9.45 -19.14
C GLN A 128 -23.32 -10.09 -17.88
N GLU A 129 -24.61 -10.44 -17.89
CA GLU A 129 -25.24 -11.20 -16.80
C GLU A 129 -24.54 -12.54 -16.56
N ARG A 130 -24.20 -13.27 -17.63
CA ARG A 130 -23.47 -14.54 -17.52
C ARG A 130 -22.05 -14.34 -16.98
N GLU A 131 -21.35 -13.32 -17.44
CA GLU A 131 -20.01 -13.00 -16.93
C GLU A 131 -20.04 -12.62 -15.46
N ARG A 132 -21.03 -11.83 -15.03
CA ARG A 132 -21.20 -11.48 -13.61
C ARG A 132 -21.35 -12.71 -12.72
N LEU A 133 -22.05 -13.74 -13.19
CA LEU A 133 -22.17 -15.01 -12.46
C LEU A 133 -20.82 -15.74 -12.31
N ILE A 134 -19.97 -15.72 -13.35
CA ILE A 134 -18.63 -16.33 -13.29
C ILE A 134 -17.75 -15.65 -12.23
N TYR A 135 -17.89 -14.34 -12.09
CA TYR A 135 -17.16 -13.54 -11.11
C TYR A 135 -17.89 -13.44 -9.76
N GLU A 136 -18.90 -14.28 -9.50
CA GLU A 136 -19.73 -14.31 -8.28
C GLU A 136 -20.28 -12.92 -7.88
N ILE A 137 -20.53 -12.05 -8.86
CA ILE A 137 -21.13 -10.74 -8.63
C ILE A 137 -22.63 -10.97 -8.39
N LYS A 138 -23.06 -10.82 -7.15
CA LYS A 138 -24.47 -10.99 -6.76
C LYS A 138 -25.29 -9.77 -7.19
N PRO A 139 -26.53 -9.95 -7.64
CA PRO A 139 -27.42 -8.82 -7.90
C PRO A 139 -27.55 -7.91 -6.68
N GLY A 140 -27.39 -6.60 -6.89
CA GLY A 140 -27.47 -5.58 -5.84
C GLY A 140 -26.14 -5.28 -5.14
N THR A 141 -25.07 -6.04 -5.40
CA THR A 141 -23.74 -5.80 -4.81
C THR A 141 -22.84 -4.93 -5.70
N GLU A 142 -23.27 -4.61 -6.92
CA GLU A 142 -22.47 -3.88 -7.89
C GLU A 142 -22.06 -2.49 -7.39
N ALA A 143 -22.97 -1.79 -6.71
CA ALA A 143 -22.69 -0.46 -6.18
C ALA A 143 -21.60 -0.48 -5.08
N ASP A 144 -21.61 -1.51 -4.23
CA ASP A 144 -20.61 -1.66 -3.18
C ASP A 144 -19.25 -2.07 -3.74
N ILE A 145 -19.22 -2.99 -4.72
CA ILE A 145 -17.98 -3.35 -5.46
C ILE A 145 -17.40 -2.11 -6.15
N MET A 146 -18.25 -1.29 -6.78
CA MET A 146 -17.84 -0.04 -7.42
C MET A 146 -17.29 0.98 -6.42
N ARG A 147 -17.93 1.13 -5.25
CA ARG A 147 -17.46 2.01 -4.18
C ARG A 147 -16.13 1.53 -3.60
N GLU A 148 -16.02 0.24 -3.31
CA GLU A 148 -14.79 -0.36 -2.79
C GLU A 148 -13.63 -0.26 -3.79
N GLY A 149 -13.87 -0.52 -5.07
CA GLY A 149 -12.85 -0.38 -6.11
C GLY A 149 -12.39 1.07 -6.30
N MET A 150 -13.31 2.05 -6.27
CA MET A 150 -12.96 3.47 -6.37
C MET A 150 -12.12 3.96 -5.19
N ASN A 151 -12.51 3.63 -3.96
CA ASN A 151 -11.77 4.03 -2.76
C ASN A 151 -10.35 3.46 -2.72
N ARG A 152 -10.13 2.30 -3.37
CA ARG A 152 -8.81 1.65 -3.45
C ARG A 152 -7.93 2.22 -4.57
N LYS A 153 -8.49 2.77 -5.65
CA LYS A 153 -7.70 3.50 -6.67
C LYS A 153 -7.16 4.85 -6.17
N GLN A 154 -7.69 5.36 -5.05
CA GLN A 154 -7.29 6.65 -4.45
C GLN A 154 -6.26 6.53 -3.33
N GLN A 155 -5.95 5.30 -2.87
CA GLN A 155 -4.92 5.00 -1.87
C GLN A 155 -3.60 4.61 -2.53
#